data_AF-A0A176F821-F1
#
_entry.id   AF-A0A176F821-F1
#
_cell.length_a   1.000
_cell.length_b   1.000
_cell.length_c   1.000
_cell.angle_alpha   90.00
_cell.angle_beta   90.00
_cell.angle_gamma   90.00
#
_symmetry.space_group_name_H-M   'P 1'
#
loop_
_entity.id
_entity.type
_entity.pdbx_description
1 polymer ?
#
loop_
_entity_poly.entity_id
_entity_poly.type
_entity_poly.pdbx_seq_one_letter_code
_entity_poly.pdbx_strand_id
1 'polypeptide(L)'
;MPRLILISGPSCIGKSPLVKGIGTLCPKVAETLETIVLYTDRDKRPGEEDGKDYHFRTREEIKALEGDKGYLVVDNRGDLQALELAAIDRILEKGCHALYEGNPRLPAKLREADVLEGYDTLSIFLSPLSRDELRAAQEAGLDIEALVTDIQRRKLLHRTTRQEGMLSRPDLDDIETRATSAYDELREAWRYDAVVPLHDGEGHDNWSRFGLPIGSARAAIKTVAALIAGQHTDGTEYWEADLLE
;
A
#
# COMPACT_ATOMS: atom_id res chain seq x y z
N MET A 1 12.61 -12.06 -15.02
CA MET A 1 12.07 -11.03 -15.94
C MET A 1 11.52 -9.91 -15.08
N PRO A 2 11.65 -8.64 -15.51
CA PRO A 2 11.02 -7.50 -14.84
C PRO A 2 9.50 -7.68 -14.73
N ARG A 3 8.91 -7.12 -13.67
CA ARG A 3 7.48 -7.26 -13.33
C ARG A 3 6.94 -5.95 -12.79
N LEU A 4 5.65 -5.72 -12.97
CA LEU A 4 4.91 -4.70 -12.23
C LEU A 4 4.58 -5.25 -10.84
N ILE A 5 5.14 -4.66 -9.80
CA ILE A 5 4.92 -5.04 -8.40
C ILE A 5 3.93 -4.06 -7.78
N LEU A 6 2.77 -4.55 -7.34
CA LEU A 6 1.73 -3.73 -6.71
C LEU A 6 1.62 -4.08 -5.24
N ILE A 7 2.13 -3.23 -4.34
CA ILE A 7 1.96 -3.39 -2.89
C ILE A 7 0.85 -2.46 -2.42
N SER A 8 -0.22 -3.04 -1.91
CA SER A 8 -1.39 -2.29 -1.42
C SER A 8 -1.77 -2.69 -0.01
N GLY A 9 -2.66 -1.93 0.59
CA GLY A 9 -3.23 -2.22 1.90
C GLY A 9 -3.72 -0.95 2.57
N PRO A 10 -4.38 -1.06 3.73
CA PRO A 10 -5.02 0.09 4.33
C PRO A 10 -4.04 1.20 4.74
N SER A 11 -4.53 2.42 4.93
CA SER A 11 -3.70 3.54 5.40
C SER A 11 -2.99 3.20 6.72
N CYS A 12 -1.71 3.56 6.88
CA CYS A 12 -0.92 3.29 8.09
C CYS A 12 -0.63 1.79 8.37
N ILE A 13 -0.86 0.89 7.40
CA ILE A 13 -0.54 -0.54 7.56
C ILE A 13 0.96 -0.85 7.65
N GLY A 14 1.83 0.03 7.13
CA GLY A 14 3.28 -0.19 7.14
C GLY A 14 3.94 -0.35 5.77
N LYS A 15 3.29 0.09 4.68
CA LYS A 15 3.80 -0.07 3.31
C LYS A 15 5.18 0.57 3.11
N SER A 16 5.35 1.85 3.47
CA SER A 16 6.60 2.57 3.18
C SER A 16 7.76 2.13 4.07
N PRO A 17 7.53 1.90 5.38
CA PRO A 17 8.50 1.21 6.22
C PRO A 17 8.87 -0.20 5.71
N LEU A 18 7.93 -0.95 5.11
CA LEU A 18 8.20 -2.25 4.51
C LEU A 18 9.17 -2.13 3.33
N VAL A 19 8.92 -1.23 2.37
CA VAL A 19 9.80 -1.02 1.22
C VAL A 19 11.19 -0.55 1.66
N LYS A 20 11.26 0.38 2.62
CA LYS A 20 12.53 0.79 3.24
C LYS A 20 13.24 -0.38 3.95
N GLY A 21 12.46 -1.23 4.61
CA GLY A 21 12.92 -2.43 5.29
C GLY A 21 13.54 -3.46 4.34
N ILE A 22 12.96 -3.64 3.14
CA ILE A 22 13.54 -4.45 2.05
C ILE A 22 14.91 -3.89 1.66
N GLY A 23 15.04 -2.56 1.51
CA GLY A 23 16.33 -1.90 1.26
C GLY A 23 17.40 -2.23 2.29
N THR A 24 17.01 -2.36 3.56
CA THR A 24 17.95 -2.65 4.66
C THR A 24 18.27 -4.14 4.80
N LEU A 25 17.26 -5.01 4.75
CA LEU A 25 17.41 -6.44 5.05
C LEU A 25 17.66 -7.31 3.82
N CYS A 26 17.22 -6.86 2.65
CA CYS A 26 17.25 -7.58 1.40
C CYS A 26 17.78 -6.68 0.26
N PRO A 27 18.99 -6.10 0.39
CA PRO A 27 19.50 -5.08 -0.55
C PRO A 27 19.53 -5.57 -2.00
N LYS A 28 19.84 -6.86 -2.25
CA LYS A 28 19.80 -7.45 -3.59
C LYS A 28 18.42 -7.42 -4.23
N VAL A 29 17.35 -7.54 -3.45
CA VAL A 29 15.98 -7.41 -3.94
C VAL A 29 15.67 -5.93 -4.17
N ALA A 30 16.06 -5.06 -3.24
CA ALA A 30 15.85 -3.61 -3.40
C ALA A 30 16.53 -3.03 -4.64
N GLU A 31 17.73 -3.51 -4.99
CA GLU A 31 18.47 -3.12 -6.20
C GLU A 31 17.72 -3.45 -7.50
N THR A 32 16.73 -4.35 -7.44
CA THR A 32 15.88 -4.69 -8.59
C THR A 32 14.59 -3.88 -8.68
N LEU A 33 14.30 -3.00 -7.70
CA LEU A 33 13.06 -2.23 -7.62
C LEU A 33 13.30 -0.77 -8.00
N GLU A 34 12.39 -0.21 -8.80
CA GLU A 34 12.30 1.24 -9.02
C GLU A 34 10.84 1.67 -8.80
N THR A 35 10.63 2.62 -7.88
CA THR A 35 9.30 3.10 -7.50
C THR A 35 8.69 3.96 -8.59
N ILE A 36 7.43 3.69 -8.93
CA ILE A 36 6.64 4.50 -9.84
C ILE A 36 6.24 5.81 -9.14
N VAL A 37 6.59 6.94 -9.73
CA VAL A 37 6.24 8.27 -9.21
C VAL A 37 4.89 8.70 -9.77
N LEU A 38 3.90 8.89 -8.90
CA LEU A 38 2.55 9.32 -9.29
C LEU A 38 2.42 10.84 -9.32
N TYR A 39 1.45 11.35 -10.05
CA TYR A 39 0.98 12.72 -9.91
C TYR A 39 -0.01 12.83 -8.75
N THR A 40 -0.06 13.96 -8.05
CA THR A 40 -1.06 14.22 -6.99
C THR A 40 -1.41 15.70 -6.84
N ASP A 41 -2.67 16.01 -6.51
CA ASP A 41 -3.17 17.38 -6.30
C ASP A 41 -3.12 17.86 -4.85
N ARG A 42 -2.75 16.97 -3.92
CA ARG A 42 -2.55 17.34 -2.52
C ARG A 42 -1.26 18.14 -2.35
N ASP A 43 -1.22 18.88 -1.24
CA ASP A 43 0.00 19.54 -0.82
C ASP A 43 1.11 18.53 -0.47
N LYS A 44 2.33 18.92 -0.80
CA LYS A 44 3.56 18.22 -0.44
C LYS A 44 3.77 18.24 1.07
N ARG A 45 3.96 17.08 1.68
CA ARG A 45 4.23 16.94 3.13
C ARG A 45 5.70 17.27 3.45
N PRO A 46 6.01 17.63 4.71
CA PRO A 46 7.39 17.84 5.13
C PRO A 46 8.27 16.61 4.84
N GLY A 47 9.37 16.82 4.13
CA GLY A 47 10.32 15.77 3.74
C GLY A 47 10.06 15.13 2.37
N GLU A 48 8.90 15.38 1.74
CA GLU A 48 8.65 14.93 0.36
C GLU A 48 9.32 15.84 -0.67
N GLU A 49 9.71 15.25 -1.80
CA GLU A 49 10.42 15.85 -2.92
C GLU A 49 9.61 15.66 -4.22
N ASP A 50 9.43 16.76 -4.98
CA ASP A 50 8.75 16.71 -6.28
C ASP A 50 9.58 15.93 -7.30
N GLY A 51 8.92 15.05 -8.06
CA GLY A 51 9.56 14.15 -9.02
C GLY A 51 10.25 12.93 -8.41
N LYS A 52 10.12 12.73 -7.10
CA LYS A 52 10.65 11.56 -6.40
C LYS A 52 9.56 10.84 -5.60
N ASP A 53 8.85 11.57 -4.74
CA ASP A 53 7.73 10.99 -3.99
C ASP A 53 6.44 11.07 -4.81
N TYR A 54 6.17 12.25 -5.37
CA TYR A 54 5.09 12.52 -6.31
C TYR A 54 5.49 13.63 -7.29
N HIS A 55 4.81 13.72 -8.41
CA HIS A 55 4.69 14.92 -9.22
C HIS A 55 3.53 15.77 -8.67
N PHE A 56 3.83 16.77 -7.85
CA PHE A 56 2.83 17.64 -7.25
C PHE A 56 2.31 18.63 -8.29
N ARG A 57 1.03 18.55 -8.61
CA ARG A 57 0.36 19.35 -9.66
C ARG A 57 -0.93 19.95 -9.13
N THR A 58 -1.52 20.90 -9.83
CA THR A 58 -2.85 21.40 -9.45
C THR A 58 -3.93 20.38 -9.78
N ARG A 59 -5.10 20.50 -9.13
CA ARG A 59 -6.25 19.64 -9.43
C ARG A 59 -6.69 19.77 -10.88
N GLU A 60 -6.62 20.97 -11.45
CA GLU A 60 -6.95 21.24 -12.85
C GLU A 60 -5.98 20.54 -13.80
N GLU A 61 -4.68 20.54 -13.49
CA GLU A 61 -3.66 19.84 -14.28
C GLU A 61 -3.91 18.33 -14.27
N ILE A 62 -4.25 17.74 -13.13
CA ILE A 62 -4.55 16.30 -13.06
C ILE A 62 -5.86 15.96 -13.76
N LYS A 63 -6.90 16.78 -13.60
CA LYS A 63 -8.17 16.59 -14.33
C LYS A 63 -8.00 16.67 -15.84
N ALA A 64 -7.07 17.49 -16.33
CA ALA A 64 -6.78 17.56 -17.77
C ALA A 64 -6.21 16.26 -18.34
N LEU A 65 -5.69 15.35 -17.48
CA LEU A 65 -5.25 14.01 -17.87
C LEU A 65 -6.41 13.01 -17.98
N GLU A 66 -7.61 13.34 -17.48
CA GLU A 66 -8.78 12.48 -17.64
C GLU A 66 -9.14 12.33 -19.12
N GLY A 67 -9.22 11.08 -19.59
CA GLY A 67 -9.53 10.75 -20.98
C GLY A 67 -8.31 10.65 -21.89
N ASP A 68 -7.11 11.03 -21.43
CA ASP A 68 -5.86 10.65 -22.10
C ASP A 68 -5.56 9.18 -21.83
N LYS A 69 -5.41 8.39 -22.91
CA LYS A 69 -5.11 6.95 -22.82
C LYS A 69 -3.73 6.65 -22.23
N GLY A 70 -2.83 7.64 -22.18
CA GLY A 70 -1.51 7.52 -21.55
C GLY A 70 -1.54 7.64 -20.02
N TYR A 71 -2.68 8.03 -19.44
CA TYR A 71 -2.81 8.27 -18.00
C TYR A 71 -3.98 7.52 -17.39
N LEU A 72 -3.79 7.11 -16.14
CA LEU A 72 -4.87 6.60 -15.30
C LEU A 72 -5.06 7.54 -14.11
N VAL A 73 -6.15 8.30 -14.11
CA VAL A 73 -6.53 9.20 -13.01
C VAL A 73 -7.40 8.45 -12.01
N VAL A 74 -7.17 8.60 -10.71
CA VAL A 74 -7.95 7.99 -9.63
C VAL A 74 -8.21 8.99 -8.50
N ASP A 75 -9.43 8.98 -7.94
CA ASP A 75 -9.71 9.69 -6.69
C ASP A 75 -9.29 8.81 -5.51
N ASN A 76 -8.45 9.36 -4.63
CA ASN A 76 -8.00 8.69 -3.43
C ASN A 76 -8.42 9.50 -2.20
N ARG A 77 -9.71 9.39 -1.84
CA ARG A 77 -10.31 10.08 -0.68
C ARG A 77 -10.28 11.59 -0.84
N GLY A 78 -10.63 12.07 -2.03
CA GLY A 78 -10.70 13.49 -2.37
C GLY A 78 -9.42 14.05 -2.98
N ASP A 79 -8.26 13.40 -2.77
CA ASP A 79 -7.02 13.73 -3.46
C ASP A 79 -7.00 13.02 -4.82
N LEU A 80 -6.92 13.78 -5.92
CA LEU A 80 -6.70 13.21 -7.23
C LEU A 80 -5.25 12.76 -7.37
N GLN A 81 -5.10 11.56 -7.92
CA GLN A 81 -3.81 11.00 -8.31
C GLN A 81 -3.86 10.58 -9.77
N ALA A 82 -2.71 10.61 -10.45
CA ALA A 82 -2.61 10.03 -11.78
C ALA A 82 -1.32 9.22 -11.95
N LEU A 83 -1.43 8.15 -12.72
CA LEU A 83 -0.32 7.31 -13.15
C LEU A 83 -0.11 7.52 -14.65
N GLU A 84 1.09 7.91 -15.06
CA GLU A 84 1.52 7.84 -16.47
C GLU A 84 1.87 6.38 -16.80
N LEU A 85 1.14 5.74 -17.71
CA LEU A 85 1.34 4.32 -18.02
C LEU A 85 2.74 4.04 -18.60
N ALA A 86 3.25 4.96 -19.43
CA ALA A 86 4.61 4.86 -19.98
C ALA A 86 5.71 4.91 -18.91
N ALA A 87 5.42 5.38 -17.69
CA ALA A 87 6.39 5.30 -16.58
C ALA A 87 6.67 3.86 -16.16
N ILE A 88 5.68 2.96 -16.27
CA ILE A 88 5.85 1.53 -16.01
C ILE A 88 6.83 0.95 -17.03
N ASP A 89 6.56 1.18 -18.32
CA ASP A 89 7.37 0.66 -19.43
C ASP A 89 8.83 1.09 -19.31
N ARG A 90 9.07 2.39 -19.04
CA ARG A 90 10.42 2.93 -18.86
C ARG A 90 11.21 2.25 -17.75
N ILE A 91 10.55 1.80 -16.68
CA ILE A 91 11.22 1.10 -15.58
C ILE A 91 11.51 -0.35 -15.99
N LEU A 92 10.54 -1.03 -16.58
CA LEU A 92 10.68 -2.42 -17.02
C LEU A 92 11.77 -2.57 -18.08
N GLU A 93 11.87 -1.63 -19.02
CA GLU A 93 12.90 -1.58 -20.07
C GLU A 93 14.33 -1.44 -19.52
N LYS A 94 14.51 -0.84 -18.34
CA LYS A 94 15.80 -0.78 -17.64
C LYS A 94 16.21 -2.12 -17.02
N GLY A 95 15.33 -3.11 -17.02
CA GLY A 95 15.53 -4.39 -16.35
C GLY A 95 15.12 -4.40 -14.86
N CYS A 96 14.46 -3.34 -14.38
CA CYS A 96 13.99 -3.21 -13.00
C CYS A 96 12.50 -3.58 -12.89
N HIS A 97 12.09 -4.11 -11.74
CA HIS A 97 10.70 -4.21 -11.37
C HIS A 97 10.11 -2.81 -11.11
N ALA A 98 8.99 -2.51 -11.75
CA ALA A 98 8.24 -1.28 -11.52
C ALA A 98 7.40 -1.44 -10.25
N LEU A 99 7.68 -0.66 -9.21
CA LEU A 99 7.03 -0.79 -7.91
C LEU A 99 5.97 0.30 -7.70
N TYR A 100 4.72 -0.11 -7.56
CA TYR A 100 3.67 0.70 -6.96
C TYR A 100 3.50 0.34 -5.49
N GLU A 101 3.44 1.35 -4.63
CA GLU A 101 3.13 1.20 -3.22
C GLU A 101 2.04 2.21 -2.83
N GLY A 102 0.84 1.75 -2.47
CA GLY A 102 -0.26 2.68 -2.19
C GLY A 102 -1.58 2.06 -1.77
N ASN A 103 -2.67 2.76 -2.10
CA ASN A 103 -4.04 2.34 -1.78
C ASN A 103 -4.54 1.36 -2.86
N PRO A 104 -5.37 0.36 -2.52
CA PRO A 104 -5.90 -0.61 -3.50
C PRO A 104 -6.74 -0.01 -4.63
N ARG A 105 -7.22 1.24 -4.52
CA ARG A 105 -7.99 1.92 -5.58
C ARG A 105 -7.26 2.01 -6.93
N LEU A 106 -5.95 2.29 -6.95
CA LEU A 106 -5.22 2.37 -8.22
C LEU A 106 -5.08 0.98 -8.87
N PRO A 107 -4.63 -0.09 -8.18
CA PRO A 107 -4.66 -1.44 -8.72
C PRO A 107 -6.04 -1.91 -9.17
N ALA A 108 -7.10 -1.59 -8.44
CA ALA A 108 -8.47 -1.90 -8.85
C ALA A 108 -8.80 -1.22 -10.20
N LYS A 109 -8.49 0.07 -10.34
CA LYS A 109 -8.72 0.81 -11.57
C LYS A 109 -7.85 0.36 -12.74
N LEU A 110 -6.60 -0.04 -12.48
CA LEU A 110 -5.73 -0.65 -13.50
C LEU A 110 -6.31 -1.96 -14.03
N ARG A 111 -6.93 -2.75 -13.14
CA ARG A 111 -7.58 -4.01 -13.50
C ARG A 111 -8.87 -3.78 -14.29
N GLU A 112 -9.70 -2.84 -13.87
CA GLU A 112 -10.94 -2.45 -14.58
C GLU A 112 -10.68 -1.90 -15.99
N ALA A 113 -9.50 -1.30 -16.20
CA ALA A 113 -9.08 -0.74 -17.48
C ALA A 113 -8.26 -1.73 -18.34
N ASP A 114 -8.19 -3.01 -17.97
CA ASP A 114 -7.42 -4.07 -18.64
C ASP A 114 -5.91 -3.76 -18.79
N VAL A 115 -5.38 -2.77 -18.07
CA VAL A 115 -3.98 -2.35 -18.15
C VAL A 115 -3.05 -3.46 -17.64
N LEU A 116 -3.48 -4.18 -16.60
CA LEU A 116 -2.68 -5.24 -15.99
C LEU A 116 -2.41 -6.42 -16.93
N GLU A 117 -3.24 -6.64 -17.97
CA GLU A 117 -3.02 -7.71 -18.95
C GLU A 117 -1.76 -7.49 -19.80
N GLY A 118 -1.30 -6.24 -19.89
CA GLY A 118 -0.07 -5.86 -20.60
C GLY A 118 1.22 -6.16 -19.83
N TYR A 119 1.14 -6.57 -18.56
CA TYR A 119 2.29 -6.67 -17.67
C TYR A 119 2.34 -8.02 -16.93
N ASP A 120 3.52 -8.63 -16.84
CA ASP A 120 3.79 -9.65 -15.81
C ASP A 120 3.73 -8.96 -14.45
N THR A 121 2.68 -9.27 -13.68
CA THR A 121 2.31 -8.53 -12.47
C THR A 121 2.42 -9.43 -11.25
N LEU A 122 2.92 -8.87 -10.14
CA LEU A 122 2.82 -9.45 -8.80
C LEU A 122 2.11 -8.44 -7.90
N SER A 123 0.90 -8.79 -7.50
CA SER A 123 0.08 -7.98 -6.60
C SER A 123 0.10 -8.56 -5.18
N ILE A 124 0.45 -7.73 -4.20
CA ILE A 124 0.55 -8.10 -2.79
C ILE A 124 -0.31 -7.15 -1.95
N PHE A 125 -1.22 -7.70 -1.16
CA PHE A 125 -2.01 -6.96 -0.20
C PHE A 125 -1.47 -7.13 1.22
N LEU A 126 -1.20 -6.02 1.92
CA LEU A 126 -0.82 -6.02 3.33
C LEU A 126 -2.08 -5.89 4.18
N SER A 127 -2.33 -6.89 5.03
CA SER A 127 -3.54 -6.95 5.84
C SER A 127 -3.25 -6.67 7.32
N PRO A 128 -4.08 -5.87 8.02
CA PRO A 128 -3.94 -5.65 9.46
C PRO A 128 -4.31 -6.87 10.32
N LEU A 129 -4.98 -7.86 9.73
CA LEU A 129 -5.41 -9.11 10.36
C LEU A 129 -5.09 -10.30 9.43
N SER A 130 -4.72 -11.43 10.00
CA SER A 130 -4.61 -12.68 9.24
C SER A 130 -5.99 -13.26 8.91
N ARG A 131 -6.05 -14.18 7.94
CA ARG A 131 -7.27 -14.95 7.64
C ARG A 131 -7.77 -15.69 8.87
N ASP A 132 -6.85 -16.27 9.64
CA ASP A 132 -7.17 -16.97 10.89
C ASP A 132 -7.79 -16.02 11.94
N GLU A 133 -7.23 -14.82 12.11
CA GLU A 133 -7.77 -13.81 13.03
C GLU A 133 -9.14 -13.30 12.59
N LEU A 134 -9.36 -13.13 11.29
CA LEU A 134 -10.67 -12.76 10.74
C LEU A 134 -11.71 -13.85 11.01
N ARG A 135 -11.37 -15.12 10.75
CA ARG A 135 -12.27 -16.26 11.03
C ARG A 135 -12.57 -16.38 12.52
N ALA A 136 -11.56 -16.26 13.37
CA ALA A 136 -11.73 -16.28 14.83
C ALA A 136 -12.63 -15.12 15.32
N ALA A 137 -12.49 -13.93 14.75
CA ALA A 137 -13.34 -12.80 15.06
C ALA A 137 -14.81 -13.03 14.63
N GLN A 138 -15.03 -13.65 13.46
CA GLN A 138 -16.36 -14.05 12.98
C GLN A 138 -16.99 -15.11 13.90
N GLU A 139 -16.23 -16.13 14.29
CA GLU A 139 -16.68 -17.18 15.22
C GLU A 139 -17.04 -16.63 16.60
N ALA A 140 -16.31 -15.61 17.06
CA ALA A 140 -16.60 -14.89 18.30
C ALA A 140 -17.79 -13.91 18.18
N GLY A 141 -18.37 -13.73 17.00
CA GLY A 141 -19.48 -12.80 16.75
C GLY A 141 -19.08 -11.33 16.82
N LEU A 142 -17.81 -11.01 16.52
CA LEU A 142 -17.34 -9.63 16.46
C LEU A 142 -17.77 -8.96 15.15
N ASP A 143 -18.05 -7.66 15.22
CA ASP A 143 -18.21 -6.81 14.04
C ASP A 143 -16.83 -6.57 13.40
N ILE A 144 -16.61 -7.18 12.23
CA ILE A 144 -15.32 -7.14 11.52
C ILE A 144 -15.02 -5.74 10.98
N GLU A 145 -16.04 -5.04 10.48
CA GLU A 145 -15.88 -3.68 9.96
C GLU A 145 -15.45 -2.73 11.09
N ALA A 146 -16.13 -2.81 12.24
CA ALA A 146 -15.77 -2.03 13.41
C ALA A 146 -14.37 -2.40 13.94
N LEU A 147 -14.03 -3.70 13.97
CA LEU A 147 -12.72 -4.17 14.42
C LEU A 147 -11.58 -3.63 13.54
N VAL A 148 -11.70 -3.75 12.23
CA VAL A 148 -10.70 -3.26 11.27
C VAL A 148 -10.56 -1.74 11.37
N THR A 149 -11.69 -1.04 11.45
CA THR A 149 -11.73 0.42 11.63
C THR A 149 -10.99 0.83 12.91
N ASP A 150 -11.26 0.18 14.03
CA ASP A 150 -10.63 0.48 15.32
C ASP A 150 -9.12 0.23 15.31
N ILE A 151 -8.67 -0.89 14.72
CA ILE A 151 -7.24 -1.22 14.58
C ILE A 151 -6.54 -0.12 13.77
N GLN A 152 -7.10 0.25 12.61
CA GLN A 152 -6.49 1.24 11.74
C GLN A 152 -6.54 2.65 12.33
N ARG A 153 -7.63 3.03 13.03
CA ARG A 153 -7.72 4.28 13.78
C ARG A 153 -6.60 4.40 14.82
N ARG A 154 -6.35 3.34 15.59
CA ARG A 154 -5.27 3.34 16.60
C ARG A 154 -3.88 3.51 15.96
N LYS A 155 -3.62 2.81 14.85
CA LYS A 155 -2.36 2.96 14.10
C LYS A 155 -2.20 4.39 13.56
N LEU A 156 -3.25 4.94 12.96
CA LEU A 156 -3.27 6.30 12.42
C LEU A 156 -3.05 7.36 13.49
N LEU A 157 -3.77 7.29 14.61
CA LEU A 157 -3.57 8.18 15.77
C LEU A 157 -2.12 8.14 16.24
N HIS A 158 -1.58 6.93 16.47
CA HIS A 158 -0.20 6.75 16.90
C HIS A 158 0.81 7.39 15.94
N ARG A 159 0.70 7.12 14.64
CA ARG A 159 1.60 7.68 13.62
C ARG A 159 1.49 9.20 13.56
N THR A 160 0.28 9.76 13.46
CA THR A 160 0.09 11.20 13.29
C THR A 160 0.50 11.97 14.54
N THR A 161 0.22 11.48 15.74
CA THR A 161 0.68 12.10 17.00
C THR A 161 2.21 12.16 17.07
N ARG A 162 2.91 11.16 16.55
CA ARG A 162 4.39 11.19 16.50
C ARG A 162 4.95 12.17 15.48
N GLN A 163 4.20 12.50 14.43
CA GLN A 163 4.60 13.44 13.38
C GLN A 163 4.30 14.89 13.78
N GLU A 164 3.07 15.15 14.24
CA GLU A 164 2.54 16.50 14.47
C GLU A 164 2.54 16.92 15.96
N GLY A 165 2.71 15.97 16.88
CA GLY A 165 2.55 16.20 18.31
C GLY A 165 1.06 16.33 18.69
N MET A 166 0.57 17.56 18.80
CA MET A 166 -0.83 17.82 19.18
C MET A 166 -1.73 17.80 17.94
N LEU A 167 -2.68 16.88 17.91
CA LEU A 167 -3.60 16.72 16.78
C LEU A 167 -4.66 17.82 16.75
N SER A 168 -4.83 18.43 15.58
CA SER A 168 -5.90 19.38 15.29
C SER A 168 -7.20 18.65 14.93
N ARG A 169 -8.31 19.39 14.82
CA ARG A 169 -9.59 18.82 14.38
C ARG A 169 -9.51 18.25 12.94
N PRO A 170 -8.94 18.96 11.95
CA PRO A 170 -8.70 18.40 10.61
C PRO A 170 -7.92 17.08 10.63
N ASP A 171 -6.91 16.95 11.50
CA ASP A 171 -6.14 15.70 11.60
C ASP A 171 -7.01 14.53 12.07
N LEU A 172 -7.90 14.77 13.04
CA LEU A 172 -8.82 13.75 13.55
C LEU A 172 -9.86 13.36 12.50
N ASP A 173 -10.36 14.32 11.71
CA ASP A 173 -11.32 14.05 10.64
C ASP A 173 -10.67 13.28 9.47
N ASP A 174 -9.40 13.58 9.10
CA ASP A 174 -8.62 12.77 8.14
C ASP A 174 -8.36 11.36 8.67
N ILE A 175 -8.00 11.22 9.95
CA ILE A 175 -7.81 9.91 10.58
C ILE A 175 -9.08 9.08 10.51
N GLU A 176 -10.25 9.65 10.83
CA GLU A 176 -11.50 8.89 10.74
C GLU A 176 -11.82 8.49 9.32
N THR A 177 -11.71 9.41 8.37
CA THR A 177 -11.96 9.11 6.94
C THR A 177 -11.11 7.93 6.46
N ARG A 178 -9.87 7.83 6.92
CA ARG A 178 -8.94 6.75 6.53
C ARG A 178 -9.13 5.47 7.33
N ALA A 179 -9.60 5.56 8.56
CA ALA A 179 -9.89 4.41 9.40
C ALA A 179 -11.13 3.68 8.90
N THR A 180 -12.21 4.41 8.61
CA THR A 180 -13.48 3.84 8.13
C THR A 180 -13.35 3.27 6.72
N SER A 181 -12.47 3.83 5.87
CA SER A 181 -12.21 3.26 4.54
C SER A 181 -11.43 1.94 4.56
N ALA A 182 -10.86 1.55 5.71
CA ALA A 182 -9.98 0.40 5.78
C ALA A 182 -10.69 -0.94 5.55
N TYR A 183 -11.96 -1.05 5.95
CA TYR A 183 -12.73 -2.28 5.73
C TYR A 183 -13.00 -2.50 4.24
N ASP A 184 -13.47 -1.46 3.53
CA ASP A 184 -13.65 -1.53 2.08
C ASP A 184 -12.35 -1.82 1.34
N GLU A 185 -11.23 -1.21 1.78
CA GLU A 185 -9.90 -1.51 1.25
C GLU A 185 -9.52 -2.98 1.47
N LEU A 186 -9.89 -3.57 2.61
CA LEU A 186 -9.62 -4.96 2.96
C LEU A 186 -10.43 -5.95 2.13
N ARG A 187 -11.64 -5.59 1.72
CA ARG A 187 -12.51 -6.42 0.86
C ARG A 187 -11.94 -6.66 -0.54
N GLU A 188 -10.94 -5.89 -0.95
CA GLU A 188 -10.24 -6.10 -2.22
C GLU A 188 -9.13 -7.17 -2.13
N ALA A 189 -8.73 -7.58 -0.92
CA ALA A 189 -7.54 -8.41 -0.70
C ALA A 189 -7.58 -9.77 -1.42
N TRP A 190 -8.76 -10.38 -1.58
CA TRP A 190 -8.91 -11.66 -2.30
C TRP A 190 -8.57 -11.57 -3.80
N ARG A 191 -8.52 -10.36 -4.37
CA ARG A 191 -8.15 -10.13 -5.77
C ARG A 191 -6.64 -10.04 -6.01
N TYR A 192 -5.84 -10.11 -4.96
CA TYR A 192 -4.38 -10.02 -5.02
C TYR A 192 -3.74 -11.41 -5.10
N ASP A 193 -2.56 -11.49 -5.71
CA ASP A 193 -1.81 -12.74 -5.85
C ASP A 193 -1.29 -13.27 -4.52
N ALA A 194 -1.12 -12.40 -3.52
CA ALA A 194 -0.77 -12.77 -2.17
C ALA A 194 -1.31 -11.76 -1.14
N VAL A 195 -1.74 -12.26 0.01
CA VAL A 195 -2.01 -11.44 1.20
C VAL A 195 -0.93 -11.70 2.24
N VAL A 196 -0.38 -10.63 2.82
CA VAL A 196 0.67 -10.71 3.86
C VAL A 196 0.16 -10.03 5.13
N PRO A 197 -0.08 -10.78 6.22
CA PRO A 197 -0.43 -10.21 7.51
C PRO A 197 0.68 -9.28 8.04
N LEU A 198 0.28 -8.09 8.48
CA LEU A 198 1.16 -7.06 9.03
C LEU A 198 0.46 -6.28 10.15
N HIS A 199 0.72 -6.71 11.39
CA HIS A 199 0.19 -6.07 12.59
C HIS A 199 0.89 -4.74 12.90
N ASP A 200 2.18 -4.66 12.60
CA ASP A 200 3.02 -3.50 12.87
C ASP A 200 2.73 -2.34 11.90
N GLY A 201 1.84 -1.42 12.30
CA GLY A 201 1.54 -0.22 11.53
C GLY A 201 2.72 0.75 11.40
N GLU A 202 2.58 1.75 10.54
CA GLU A 202 3.59 2.82 10.42
C GLU A 202 3.82 3.52 11.76
N GLY A 203 5.07 3.82 12.09
CA GLY A 203 5.44 4.43 13.37
C GLY A 203 5.48 3.48 14.56
N HIS A 204 5.21 2.18 14.38
CA HIS A 204 5.46 1.17 15.40
C HIS A 204 6.97 0.98 15.65
N ASP A 205 7.36 0.73 16.89
CA ASP A 205 8.78 0.65 17.26
C ASP A 205 9.49 -0.56 16.60
N ASN A 206 8.74 -1.61 16.24
CA ASN A 206 9.26 -2.81 15.60
C ASN A 206 9.91 -2.58 14.22
N TRP A 207 9.72 -1.41 13.58
CA TRP A 207 10.33 -1.10 12.29
C TRP A 207 11.82 -0.78 12.37
N SER A 208 12.23 0.04 13.35
CA SER A 208 13.59 0.59 13.38
C SER A 208 14.11 0.98 14.76
N ARG A 209 13.25 1.05 15.79
CA ARG A 209 13.63 1.58 17.12
C ARG A 209 14.78 0.81 17.75
N PHE A 210 14.88 -0.49 17.47
CA PHE A 210 15.84 -1.41 18.05
C PHE A 210 17.08 -1.64 17.15
N GLY A 211 17.26 -0.85 16.09
CA GLY A 211 18.37 -1.00 15.14
C GLY A 211 18.17 -2.08 14.09
N LEU A 212 17.07 -2.83 14.16
CA LEU A 212 16.62 -3.77 13.14
C LEU A 212 15.09 -3.94 13.19
N PRO A 213 14.44 -4.27 12.05
CA PRO A 213 13.05 -4.71 12.07
C PRO A 213 12.91 -6.04 12.83
N ILE A 214 11.89 -6.13 13.68
CA ILE A 214 11.51 -7.34 14.45
C ILE A 214 10.01 -7.64 14.29
N GLY A 215 9.52 -8.74 14.86
CA GLY A 215 8.09 -9.06 14.88
C GLY A 215 7.46 -9.22 13.48
N SER A 216 6.20 -8.79 13.34
CA SER A 216 5.46 -8.87 12.08
C SER A 216 6.07 -8.00 10.99
N ALA A 217 6.67 -6.86 11.34
CA ALA A 217 7.43 -6.01 10.40
C ALA A 217 8.56 -6.78 9.72
N ARG A 218 9.38 -7.52 10.49
CA ARG A 218 10.47 -8.35 9.93
C ARG A 218 9.94 -9.50 9.09
N ALA A 219 8.87 -10.16 9.56
CA ALA A 219 8.26 -11.27 8.85
C ALA A 219 7.74 -10.81 7.48
N ALA A 220 6.96 -9.72 7.44
CA ALA A 220 6.42 -9.15 6.22
C ALA A 220 7.51 -8.71 5.23
N ILE A 221 8.59 -8.05 5.70
CA ILE A 221 9.73 -7.69 4.83
C ILE A 221 10.31 -8.93 4.14
N LYS A 222 10.54 -10.01 4.90
CA LYS A 222 11.12 -11.24 4.34
C LYS A 222 10.16 -11.92 3.37
N THR A 223 8.88 -12.00 3.71
CA THR A 223 7.85 -12.58 2.85
C THR A 223 7.75 -11.83 1.53
N VAL A 224 7.59 -10.51 1.58
CA VAL A 224 7.48 -9.68 0.37
C VAL A 224 8.75 -9.74 -0.48
N ALA A 225 9.93 -9.70 0.16
CA ALA A 225 11.19 -9.85 -0.57
C ALA A 225 11.32 -11.22 -1.26
N ALA A 226 10.88 -12.31 -0.60
CA ALA A 226 10.85 -13.64 -1.19
C ALA A 226 9.92 -13.70 -2.41
N LEU A 227 8.70 -13.14 -2.31
CA LEU A 227 7.75 -13.07 -3.43
C LEU A 227 8.32 -12.28 -4.62
N ILE A 228 8.93 -11.12 -4.37
CA ILE A 228 9.58 -10.31 -5.42
C ILE A 228 10.73 -11.09 -6.07
N ALA A 229 11.49 -11.87 -5.29
CA ALA A 229 12.56 -12.73 -5.79
C ALA A 229 12.06 -14.03 -6.47
N GLY A 230 10.75 -14.27 -6.51
CA GLY A 230 10.17 -15.51 -7.06
C GLY A 230 10.48 -16.75 -6.20
N GLN A 231 10.70 -16.56 -4.90
CA GLN A 231 11.02 -17.61 -3.94
C GLN A 231 9.78 -18.04 -3.16
N HIS A 232 9.77 -19.30 -2.73
CA HIS A 232 8.75 -19.83 -1.84
C HIS A 232 8.81 -19.16 -0.45
N THR A 233 7.65 -18.91 0.15
CA THR A 233 7.50 -18.37 1.50
C THR A 233 6.23 -18.89 2.14
N ASP A 234 6.27 -19.17 3.44
CA ASP A 234 5.10 -19.62 4.22
C ASP A 234 4.31 -18.45 4.83
N GLY A 235 4.80 -17.22 4.67
CA GLY A 235 4.21 -16.02 5.27
C GLY A 235 3.09 -15.38 4.46
N THR A 236 2.57 -16.07 3.45
CA THR A 236 1.51 -15.60 2.56
C THR A 236 0.22 -16.34 2.77
N GLU A 237 -0.89 -15.63 2.62
CA GLU A 237 -2.23 -16.14 2.60
C GLU A 237 -2.89 -15.90 1.24
N TYR A 238 -3.90 -16.71 0.94
CA TYR A 238 -4.77 -16.56 -0.22
C TYR A 238 -6.19 -16.53 0.32
N TRP A 239 -6.90 -15.43 0.07
CA TRP A 239 -8.21 -15.21 0.66
C TRP A 239 -9.31 -15.59 -0.32
N GLU A 240 -10.38 -16.17 0.21
CA GLU A 240 -11.59 -16.43 -0.54
C GLU A 240 -12.40 -15.14 -0.75
N ALA A 241 -13.14 -15.06 -1.86
CA ALA A 241 -13.96 -13.89 -2.17
C ALA A 241 -15.04 -13.62 -1.11
N ASP A 242 -15.52 -14.67 -0.44
CA ASP A 242 -16.57 -14.63 0.58
C ASP A 242 -16.04 -14.44 2.01
N LEU A 243 -14.73 -14.22 2.21
CA LEU A 243 -14.15 -14.09 3.55
C LEU A 243 -14.74 -12.90 4.33
N LEU A 244 -15.10 -11.82 3.65
CA LEU A 244 -15.60 -10.55 4.22
C LEU A 244 -16.97 -10.15 3.66
N GLU A 245 -17.75 -11.13 3.18
CA GLU A 245 -19.15 -10.92 2.76
C GLU A 245 -20.14 -10.88 3.93
#